data_AF-A0A2N3BXS3-F1
#
_entry.id   AF-A0A2N3BXS3-F1
#
_cell.length_a   1.000
_cell.length_b   1.000
_cell.length_c   1.000
_cell.angle_alpha   90.00
_cell.angle_beta   90.00
_cell.angle_gamma   90.00
#
_symmetry.space_group_name_H-M   'P 1'
#
loop_
_entity.id
_entity.type
_entity.pdbx_description
1 polymer ?
#
loop_
_entity_poly.entity_id
_entity_poly.type
_entity_poly.pdbx_seq_one_letter_code
_entity_poly.pdbx_strand_id
1 'polypeptide(L)'
;MGLSKRQIALLHVARVKLGIADANWRSILTQIAGVTSSTELDAADFNLVMGFLEYAGFKPLTAQGPNFGARPGMASFAQIELIRVLWSEYTHGASDEDGLNKWLERCFKVSNLRFLRADAAAKVITALKAMKTRGA
;
A
#
# COMPACT_ATOMS: atom_id res chain seq x y z
N MET A 1 -3.91 -1.33 -27.02
CA MET A 1 -2.94 -2.23 -26.36
C MET A 1 -3.61 -2.80 -25.14
N GLY A 2 -3.57 -4.12 -24.94
CA GLY A 2 -4.17 -4.75 -23.75
C GLY A 2 -3.40 -4.41 -22.47
N LEU A 3 -4.06 -4.59 -21.33
CA LEU A 3 -3.46 -4.31 -20.03
C LEU A 3 -2.26 -5.20 -19.69
N SER A 4 -1.34 -4.64 -18.91
CA SER A 4 -0.27 -5.42 -18.30
C SER A 4 -0.80 -6.36 -17.21
N LYS A 5 -0.09 -7.46 -16.96
CA LYS A 5 -0.40 -8.39 -15.85
C LYS A 5 -0.51 -7.69 -14.49
N ARG A 6 0.28 -6.62 -14.27
CA ARG A 6 0.24 -5.83 -13.03
C ARG A 6 -1.05 -5.03 -12.89
N GLN A 7 -1.54 -4.43 -13.97
CA GLN A 7 -2.80 -3.69 -13.98
C GLN A 7 -3.99 -4.62 -13.72
N ILE A 8 -4.02 -5.78 -14.38
CA ILE A 8 -5.06 -6.81 -14.14
C ILE A 8 -5.03 -7.26 -12.68
N ALA A 9 -3.85 -7.56 -12.13
CA ALA A 9 -3.70 -7.93 -10.73
C ALA A 9 -4.20 -6.82 -9.78
N LEU A 10 -3.94 -5.55 -10.08
CA LEU A 10 -4.40 -4.43 -9.27
C LEU A 10 -5.93 -4.32 -9.24
N LEU A 11 -6.62 -4.50 -10.37
CA LEU A 11 -8.09 -4.54 -10.41
C LEU A 11 -8.65 -5.67 -9.54
N HIS A 12 -8.06 -6.87 -9.62
CA HIS A 12 -8.49 -7.99 -8.78
C HIS A 12 -8.24 -7.73 -7.29
N VAL A 13 -7.11 -7.13 -6.92
CA VAL A 13 -6.84 -6.71 -5.54
C VAL A 13 -7.86 -5.68 -5.07
N ALA A 14 -8.18 -4.68 -5.89
CA ALA A 14 -9.16 -3.66 -5.58
C ALA A 14 -10.56 -4.25 -5.36
N ARG A 15 -11.00 -5.10 -6.27
CA ARG A 15 -12.25 -5.85 -6.17
C ARG A 15 -12.34 -6.63 -4.86
N VAL A 16 -11.30 -7.39 -4.50
CA VAL A 16 -11.26 -8.19 -3.28
C VAL A 16 -11.31 -7.28 -2.04
N LYS A 17 -10.55 -6.18 -2.02
CA LYS A 17 -10.53 -5.24 -0.90
C LYS A 17 -11.87 -4.53 -0.68
N LEU A 18 -12.62 -4.28 -1.75
CA LEU A 18 -13.94 -3.67 -1.68
C LEU A 18 -15.06 -4.69 -1.45
N GLY A 19 -14.76 -5.98 -1.35
CA GLY A 19 -15.77 -7.03 -1.15
C GLY A 19 -16.72 -7.21 -2.34
N ILE A 20 -16.29 -6.84 -3.55
CA ILE A 20 -17.13 -6.92 -4.76
C ILE A 20 -17.21 -8.38 -5.22
N ALA A 21 -18.42 -8.95 -5.16
CA ALA A 21 -18.73 -10.29 -5.64
C ALA A 21 -18.50 -10.45 -7.16
N ASP A 22 -18.27 -11.68 -7.62
CA ASP A 22 -17.95 -11.96 -9.03
C ASP A 22 -19.07 -11.58 -10.01
N ALA A 23 -20.31 -11.78 -9.59
CA ALA A 23 -21.48 -11.37 -10.37
C ALA A 23 -21.53 -9.84 -10.55
N ASN A 24 -21.31 -9.08 -9.48
CA ASN A 24 -21.32 -7.62 -9.50
C ASN A 24 -20.12 -7.08 -10.28
N TRP A 25 -18.97 -7.77 -10.25
CA TRP A 25 -17.76 -7.37 -10.97
C TRP A 25 -17.99 -7.32 -12.48
N ARG A 26 -18.66 -8.32 -13.07
CA ARG A 26 -18.99 -8.31 -14.50
C ARG A 26 -19.91 -7.14 -14.84
N SER A 27 -20.95 -6.91 -14.02
CA SER A 27 -21.86 -5.78 -14.22
C SER A 27 -21.14 -4.42 -14.19
N ILE A 28 -20.18 -4.24 -13.27
CA ILE A 28 -19.36 -3.02 -13.18
C ILE A 28 -18.52 -2.84 -14.45
N LEU A 29 -17.85 -3.89 -14.93
CA LEU A 29 -17.06 -3.84 -16.16
C LEU A 29 -17.93 -3.48 -17.37
N THR A 30 -19.13 -4.06 -17.48
CA THR A 30 -20.04 -3.80 -18.59
C THR A 30 -20.61 -2.38 -18.52
N GLN A 31 -20.93 -1.87 -17.33
CA GLN A 31 -21.47 -0.51 -17.18
C GLN A 31 -20.43 0.59 -17.41
N ILE A 32 -19.19 0.37 -16.97
CA ILE A 32 -18.15 1.41 -17.03
C ILE A 32 -17.36 1.37 -18.33
N ALA A 33 -17.01 0.17 -18.79
CA ALA A 33 -16.10 -0.06 -19.91
C ALA A 33 -16.74 -0.83 -21.07
N GLY A 34 -18.02 -1.24 -20.96
CA GLY A 34 -18.71 -2.00 -22.02
C GLY A 34 -18.20 -3.43 -22.23
N VAL A 35 -17.28 -3.91 -21.40
CA VAL A 35 -16.66 -5.24 -21.53
C VAL A 35 -17.16 -6.21 -20.46
N THR A 36 -17.00 -7.51 -20.72
CA THR A 36 -17.41 -8.55 -19.76
C THR A 36 -16.23 -9.16 -18.98
N SER A 37 -15.01 -8.89 -19.44
CA SER A 37 -13.77 -9.41 -18.87
C SER A 37 -12.71 -8.32 -18.67
N SER A 38 -11.95 -8.43 -17.58
CA SER A 38 -10.79 -7.56 -17.32
C SER A 38 -9.65 -7.74 -18.33
N THR A 39 -9.67 -8.83 -19.11
CA THR A 39 -8.69 -9.09 -20.18
C THR A 39 -8.97 -8.31 -21.46
N GLU A 40 -10.20 -7.81 -21.63
CA GLU A 40 -10.65 -7.04 -22.79
C GLU A 40 -10.43 -5.53 -22.60
N LEU A 41 -10.13 -5.10 -21.37
CA LEU A 41 -9.87 -3.70 -21.04
C LEU A 41 -8.63 -3.17 -21.75
N ASP A 42 -8.73 -1.94 -22.24
CA ASP A 42 -7.59 -1.15 -22.65
C ASP A 42 -7.11 -0.19 -21.53
N ALA A 43 -6.14 0.67 -21.85
CA ALA A 43 -5.59 1.61 -20.88
C ALA A 43 -6.59 2.70 -20.45
N ALA A 44 -7.51 3.12 -21.34
CA ALA A 44 -8.52 4.12 -21.03
C ALA A 44 -9.60 3.50 -20.13
N ASP A 45 -10.08 2.31 -20.47
CA ASP A 45 -11.06 1.57 -19.68
C ASP A 45 -10.54 1.25 -18.28
N PHE A 46 -9.26 0.88 -18.17
CA PHE A 46 -8.62 0.66 -16.89
C PHE A 46 -8.66 1.89 -15.99
N ASN A 47 -8.41 3.08 -16.55
CA ASN A 47 -8.46 4.32 -15.77
C ASN A 47 -9.88 4.64 -15.31
N LEU A 48 -10.90 4.40 -16.14
CA LEU A 48 -12.31 4.58 -15.75
C LEU A 48 -12.70 3.63 -14.62
N VAL A 49 -12.38 2.34 -14.75
CA VAL A 49 -12.67 1.33 -13.73
C VAL A 49 -11.88 1.63 -12.45
N MET A 50 -10.62 2.04 -12.54
CA MET A 50 -9.82 2.43 -11.38
C MET A 50 -10.41 3.66 -10.67
N GLY A 51 -10.83 4.68 -11.43
CA GLY A 51 -11.47 5.87 -10.86
C GLY A 51 -12.78 5.54 -10.12
N PHE A 52 -13.58 4.61 -10.65
CA PHE A 52 -14.75 4.10 -9.93
C PHE A 52 -14.38 3.33 -8.67
N LEU A 53 -13.35 2.48 -8.73
CA LEU A 53 -12.87 1.75 -7.55
C LEU A 53 -12.37 2.71 -6.48
N GLU A 54 -11.64 3.77 -6.86
CA GLU A 54 -11.19 4.83 -5.96
C GLU A 54 -12.37 5.58 -5.32
N TYR A 55 -13.38 5.94 -6.13
CA TYR A 55 -14.63 6.52 -5.65
C TYR A 55 -15.36 5.59 -4.66
N ALA A 56 -15.36 4.28 -4.93
CA ALA A 56 -15.92 3.26 -4.04
C ALA A 56 -15.07 3.00 -2.78
N GLY A 57 -13.95 3.70 -2.60
CA GLY A 57 -13.11 3.66 -1.41
C GLY A 57 -11.83 2.83 -1.55
N PHE A 58 -11.48 2.35 -2.75
CA PHE A 58 -10.21 1.70 -2.98
C PHE A 58 -9.08 2.73 -2.91
N LYS A 59 -8.20 2.60 -1.92
CA LYS A 59 -6.96 3.37 -1.86
C LYS A 59 -5.82 2.45 -2.31
N PRO A 60 -5.21 2.69 -3.49
CA PRO A 60 -4.04 1.92 -3.89
C PRO A 60 -2.95 2.03 -2.83
N LEU A 61 -2.25 0.93 -2.59
CA LEU A 61 -1.06 0.93 -1.74
C LEU A 61 -0.01 1.79 -2.44
N THR A 62 0.06 3.07 -2.10
CA THR A 62 1.18 3.92 -2.48
C THR A 62 2.41 3.34 -1.80
N ALA A 63 3.32 2.77 -2.60
CA ALA A 63 4.64 2.43 -2.09
C ALA A 63 5.30 3.75 -1.66
N GLN A 64 5.54 3.92 -0.36
CA GLN A 64 5.92 5.23 0.19
C GLN A 64 7.44 5.46 0.20
N GLY A 65 8.24 4.54 -0.34
CA GLY A 65 9.66 4.82 -0.48
C GLY A 65 10.50 3.73 -1.15
N PRO A 66 11.83 3.92 -1.16
CA PRO A 66 12.77 3.01 -1.84
C PRO A 66 12.74 1.60 -1.25
N ASN A 67 12.90 0.61 -2.14
CA ASN A 67 13.21 -0.77 -1.78
C ASN A 67 14.73 -0.90 -1.59
N PHE A 68 15.17 -1.13 -0.36
CA PHE A 68 16.59 -1.24 0.00
C PHE A 68 17.21 -2.61 -0.35
N GLY A 69 16.44 -3.51 -0.95
CA GLY A 69 16.87 -4.87 -1.30
C GLY A 69 16.76 -5.85 -0.12
N ALA A 70 17.23 -7.07 -0.34
CA ALA A 70 17.24 -8.12 0.68
C ALA A 70 18.68 -8.38 1.14
N ARG A 71 18.96 -8.14 2.41
CA ARG A 71 20.23 -8.48 3.07
C ARG A 71 19.93 -9.41 4.26
N PRO A 72 20.77 -10.43 4.53
CA PRO A 72 20.55 -11.32 5.68
C PRO A 72 20.38 -10.54 6.99
N GLY A 73 19.27 -10.77 7.69
CA GLY A 73 18.94 -10.11 8.95
C GLY A 73 18.31 -8.71 8.83
N MET A 74 18.18 -8.15 7.62
CA MET A 74 17.49 -6.88 7.39
C MET A 74 15.97 -7.06 7.45
N ALA A 75 15.27 -6.01 7.88
CA ALA A 75 13.82 -5.94 7.79
C ALA A 75 13.36 -6.15 6.33
N SER A 76 12.30 -6.94 6.14
CA SER A 76 11.77 -7.16 4.80
C SER A 76 11.18 -5.87 4.23
N PHE A 77 11.09 -5.77 2.90
CA PHE A 77 10.43 -4.63 2.26
C PHE A 77 9.00 -4.43 2.78
N ALA A 78 8.25 -5.52 3.00
CA ALA A 78 6.90 -5.44 3.56
C ALA A 78 6.88 -4.88 5.00
N GLN A 79 7.87 -5.22 5.84
CA GLN A 79 7.98 -4.64 7.18
C GLN A 79 8.32 -3.15 7.13
N ILE A 80 9.23 -2.75 6.24
CA ILE A 80 9.65 -1.35 6.06
C ILE A 80 8.47 -0.50 5.56
N GLU A 81 7.73 -0.99 4.56
CA GLU A 81 6.53 -0.32 4.07
C GLU A 81 5.45 -0.19 5.14
N LEU A 82 5.21 -1.25 5.94
CA LEU A 82 4.27 -1.17 7.04
C LEU A 82 4.67 -0.09 8.06
N ILE A 83 5.97 0.05 8.35
CA ILE A 83 6.49 1.10 9.24
C ILE A 83 6.23 2.50 8.65
N ARG A 84 6.50 2.69 7.35
CA ARG A 84 6.20 3.96 6.65
C ARG A 84 4.72 4.32 6.72
N VAL A 85 3.83 3.36 6.44
CA VAL A 85 2.38 3.55 6.51
C VAL A 85 1.95 3.93 7.93
N LEU A 86 2.39 3.20 8.95
CA LEU A 86 2.03 3.49 10.34
C LEU A 86 2.52 4.87 10.79
N TRP A 87 3.69 5.30 10.33
CA TRP A 87 4.21 6.65 10.60
C TRP A 87 3.38 7.74 9.90
N SER A 88 3.07 7.55 8.62
CA SER A 88 2.23 8.47 7.86
C SER A 88 0.85 8.60 8.50
N GLU A 89 0.25 7.49 8.93
CA GLU A 89 -1.04 7.48 9.64
C GLU A 89 -0.97 8.20 11.00
N TYR A 90 0.08 7.94 11.80
CA TYR A 90 0.25 8.58 13.11
C TYR A 90 0.47 10.10 12.99
N THR A 91 1.16 10.54 11.94
CA THR A 91 1.46 11.96 11.72
C THR A 91 0.43 12.65 10.82
N HIS A 92 -0.61 11.93 10.39
CA HIS A 92 -1.59 12.40 9.40
C HIS A 92 -0.94 12.99 8.13
N GLY A 93 0.21 12.44 7.72
CA GLY A 93 0.99 12.90 6.58
C GLY A 93 1.78 14.20 6.81
N ALA A 94 1.78 14.77 8.02
CA ALA A 94 2.53 15.98 8.34
C ALA A 94 4.04 15.74 8.46
N SER A 95 4.48 14.48 8.59
CA SER A 95 5.89 14.12 8.68
C SER A 95 6.31 13.17 7.57
N ASP A 96 7.50 13.43 7.05
CA ASP A 96 8.17 12.64 6.02
C ASP A 96 9.04 11.50 6.60
N GLU A 97 9.78 10.81 5.71
CA GLU A 97 10.72 9.75 6.06
C GLU A 97 11.89 10.24 6.91
N ASP A 98 12.28 11.51 6.82
CA ASP A 98 13.32 12.09 7.68
C ASP A 98 12.85 12.25 9.12
N GLY A 99 11.59 12.65 9.33
CA GLY A 99 10.97 12.62 10.65
C GLY A 99 10.90 11.20 11.24
N LEU A 100 10.58 10.20 10.42
CA LEU A 100 10.61 8.80 10.82
C LEU A 100 12.03 8.35 11.22
N ASN A 101 13.05 8.71 10.43
CA ASN A 101 14.44 8.38 10.73
C ASN A 101 14.90 9.02 12.06
N LYS A 102 14.54 10.29 12.33
CA LYS A 102 14.82 10.95 13.61
C LYS A 102 14.15 10.25 14.79
N TRP A 103 12.90 9.81 14.62
CA TRP A 103 12.19 9.05 15.65
C TRP A 103 12.84 7.68 15.90
N LEU A 104 13.22 6.96 14.83
CA LEU A 104 13.96 5.69 14.92
C LEU A 104 15.31 5.86 15.62
N GLU A 105 16.03 6.93 15.33
CA GLU A 105 17.32 7.22 15.96
C GLU A 105 17.13 7.49 17.45
N ARG A 106 16.12 8.27 17.83
CA ARG A 106 15.83 8.57 19.24
C ARG A 106 15.42 7.32 20.03
N CYS A 107 14.48 6.52 19.50
CA CYS A 107 13.82 5.44 20.22
C CYS A 107 14.51 4.07 20.09
N PHE A 108 15.09 3.77 18.93
CA PHE A 108 15.65 2.46 18.59
C PHE A 108 17.14 2.49 18.27
N LYS A 109 17.77 3.68 18.27
CA LYS A 109 19.19 3.89 17.90
C LYS A 109 19.50 3.43 16.47
N VAL A 110 18.51 3.56 15.58
CA VAL A 110 18.65 3.25 14.15
C VAL A 110 18.57 4.55 13.37
N SER A 111 19.67 4.94 12.73
CA SER A 111 19.79 6.22 12.02
C SER A 111 18.99 6.30 10.72
N ASN A 112 18.70 5.16 10.08
CA ASN A 112 17.94 5.12 8.84
C ASN A 112 17.23 3.76 8.67
N LEU A 113 16.04 3.76 8.06
CA LEU A 113 15.28 2.55 7.72
C LEU A 113 16.11 1.47 7.00
N ARG A 114 17.10 1.86 6.17
CA ARG A 114 17.98 0.91 5.48
C ARG A 114 18.82 0.03 6.42
N PHE A 115 19.01 0.47 7.67
CA PHE A 115 19.79 -0.24 8.68
C PHE A 115 18.90 -1.01 9.65
N LEU A 116 17.58 -0.98 9.46
CA LEU A 116 16.64 -1.68 10.32
C LEU A 116 16.74 -3.20 10.11
N ARG A 117 16.97 -3.91 11.21
CA ARG A 117 17.01 -5.38 11.24
C ARG A 117 15.62 -5.97 11.46
N ALA A 118 15.41 -7.21 11.02
CA ALA A 118 14.10 -7.88 11.06
C ALA A 118 13.57 -8.10 12.50
N ASP A 119 14.47 -8.39 13.44
CA ASP A 119 14.19 -8.54 14.87
C ASP A 119 13.75 -7.22 15.52
N ALA A 120 14.39 -6.11 15.15
CA ALA A 120 14.03 -4.78 15.61
C ALA A 120 12.74 -4.27 14.96
N ALA A 121 12.48 -4.63 13.69
CA ALA A 121 11.31 -4.17 12.94
C ALA A 121 9.98 -4.53 13.62
N ALA A 122 9.87 -5.74 14.18
CA ALA A 122 8.66 -6.13 14.92
C ALA A 122 8.40 -5.22 16.14
N LYS A 123 9.44 -4.82 16.86
CA LYS A 123 9.34 -3.90 18.00
C LYS A 123 8.92 -2.50 17.56
N VAL A 124 9.49 -2.01 16.44
CA VAL A 124 9.12 -0.73 15.83
C VAL A 124 7.64 -0.70 15.44
N ILE A 125 7.17 -1.75 14.75
CA ILE A 125 5.77 -1.87 14.31
C ILE A 125 4.83 -1.83 15.53
N THR A 126 5.13 -2.60 16.57
CA THR A 126 4.32 -2.62 17.80
C THR A 126 4.29 -1.25 18.49
N ALA A 127 5.44 -0.56 18.56
CA ALA A 127 5.51 0.78 19.13
C ALA A 127 4.67 1.80 18.35
N LEU A 128 4.75 1.80 17.01
CA LEU A 128 3.96 2.70 16.17
C LEU A 128 2.46 2.41 16.27
N LYS A 129 2.05 1.14 16.32
CA LYS A 129 0.65 0.77 16.57
C LYS A 129 0.15 1.33 17.90
N ALA A 130 0.93 1.18 18.97
CA ALA A 130 0.57 1.72 20.28
C ALA A 130 0.52 3.25 20.30
N MET A 131 1.44 3.93 19.60
CA MET A 131 1.41 5.39 19.44
C MET A 131 0.15 5.86 18.73
N LYS A 132 -0.24 5.19 17.64
CA LYS A 132 -1.47 5.47 16.90
C LYS A 132 -2.72 5.31 17.78
N THR A 133 -2.79 4.25 18.58
CA THR A 133 -3.93 4.04 19.50
C THR A 133 -4.00 5.09 20.61
N ARG A 134 -2.87 5.69 21.01
CA ARG A 134 -2.84 6.73 22.06
C ARG A 134 -3.06 8.15 21.52
N GLY A 135 -2.77 8.38 20.25
CA GLY A 135 -2.93 9.67 19.58
C GLY A 135 -4.27 9.83 18.83
N ALA A 136 -5.05 8.75 18.69
CA ALA A 136 -6.42 8.76 18.21
C ALA A 136 -7.40 9.06 19.35
#